data_AF-A0A154IDB5-F1
#
_entry.id   AF-A0A154IDB5-F1
#
_cell.length_a   1.000
_cell.length_b   1.000
_cell.length_c   1.000
_cell.angle_alpha   90.00
_cell.angle_beta   90.00
_cell.angle_gamma   90.00
#
_symmetry.space_group_name_H-M   'P 1'
#
loop_
_entity.id
_entity.type
_entity.pdbx_description
1 polymer ?
#
loop_
_entity_poly.entity_id
_entity_poly.type
_entity_poly.pdbx_seq_one_letter_code
_entity_poly.pdbx_strand_id
1 'polypeptide(L)'
;MADLWKDLVPIGLGAVGAVLGVMNTWNTVSQRRMRVRVTPAFLFQPDGTPFGFSIEAINLSAFPLTLCEVGFRTAIKRRMVVTEYRTSDGRALPCRLEPREAISFMFGPGDFQPPSGHRIGAAYIRTACGRTIAGDSPARKQFSTMMAAAIGKGR
;
A
#
# COMPACT_ATOMS: atom_id res chain seq x y z
N MET A 1 20.13 -31.85 48.29
CA MET A 1 20.37 -31.46 46.87
C MET A 1 19.29 -31.96 45.91
N ALA A 2 18.66 -33.13 46.11
CA ALA A 2 17.65 -33.67 45.19
C ALA A 2 16.35 -32.85 45.10
N ASP A 3 15.92 -32.18 46.18
CA ASP A 3 14.64 -31.45 46.18
C ASP A 3 14.71 -30.08 45.49
N LEU A 4 15.89 -29.42 45.49
CA LEU A 4 16.09 -28.15 44.78
C LEU A 4 15.92 -28.30 43.25
N TRP A 5 16.36 -29.43 42.70
CA TRP A 5 16.27 -29.73 41.26
C TRP A 5 14.84 -30.07 40.82
N LYS A 6 14.03 -30.63 41.72
CA LYS A 6 12.62 -30.96 41.42
C LYS A 6 11.76 -29.72 41.25
N ASP A 7 12.10 -28.63 41.93
CA ASP A 7 11.35 -27.36 41.85
C ASP A 7 11.87 -26.44 40.74
N LEU A 8 13.17 -26.46 40.45
CA LEU A 8 13.77 -25.60 39.42
C LEU A 8 13.34 -25.97 38.00
N VAL A 9 13.17 -27.28 37.72
CA VAL A 9 12.82 -27.76 36.38
C VAL A 9 11.40 -27.31 35.95
N PRO A 10 10.34 -27.49 36.76
CA PRO A 10 9.00 -26.99 36.43
C PRO A 10 8.93 -25.47 36.27
N ILE A 11 9.65 -24.72 37.12
CA ILE A 11 9.69 -23.25 37.05
C ILE A 11 10.35 -22.80 35.73
N GLY A 12 11.48 -23.42 35.37
CA GLY A 12 12.16 -23.15 34.10
C GLY A 12 11.26 -23.47 32.89
N LEU A 13 10.59 -24.62 32.92
CA LEU A 13 9.69 -25.04 31.85
C LEU A 13 8.47 -24.11 31.72
N GLY A 14 7.92 -23.67 32.85
CA GLY A 14 6.82 -22.71 32.91
C GLY A 14 7.22 -21.33 32.38
N ALA A 15 8.41 -20.84 32.72
CA ALA A 15 8.93 -19.57 32.22
C ALA A 15 9.13 -19.61 30.69
N VAL A 16 9.70 -20.68 30.14
CA VAL A 16 9.86 -20.85 28.69
C VAL A 16 8.50 -20.92 27.99
N GLY A 17 7.55 -21.68 28.55
CA GLY A 17 6.18 -21.75 28.02
C GLY A 17 5.48 -20.40 28.00
N ALA A 18 5.63 -19.60 29.07
CA ALA A 18 5.07 -18.26 29.15
C ALA A 18 5.66 -17.32 28.09
N VAL A 19 6.99 -17.33 27.91
CA VAL A 19 7.67 -16.51 26.90
C VAL A 19 7.25 -16.90 25.48
N LEU A 20 7.20 -18.20 25.17
CA LEU A 20 6.74 -18.69 23.87
C LEU A 20 5.27 -18.32 23.62
N GLY A 21 4.42 -18.39 24.65
CA GLY A 21 3.02 -17.97 24.57
C GLY A 21 2.87 -16.48 24.22
N VAL A 22 3.65 -15.61 24.86
CA VAL A 22 3.65 -14.17 24.57
C VAL A 22 4.17 -13.90 23.15
N MET A 23 5.28 -14.52 22.75
CA MET A 23 5.84 -14.37 21.39
C MET A 23 4.85 -14.82 20.30
N ASN A 24 4.22 -15.98 20.48
CA ASN A 24 3.27 -16.49 19.51
C ASN A 24 2.00 -15.63 19.42
N THR A 25 1.55 -15.09 20.56
CA THR A 25 0.42 -14.14 20.61
C THR A 25 0.77 -12.86 19.85
N TRP A 26 1.98 -12.34 20.04
CA TRP A 26 2.42 -11.12 19.36
C TRP A 26 2.52 -11.30 17.85
N ASN A 27 3.05 -12.44 17.40
CA ASN A 27 3.11 -12.79 15.99
C ASN A 27 1.69 -12.89 15.39
N THR A 28 0.78 -13.56 16.08
CA THR A 28 -0.63 -13.70 15.67
C THR A 28 -1.32 -12.34 15.55
N VAL A 29 -1.11 -11.43 16.51
CA VAL A 29 -1.67 -10.08 16.47
C VAL A 29 -1.05 -9.24 15.35
N SER A 30 0.25 -9.39 15.09
CA SER A 30 0.93 -8.71 13.99
C SER A 30 0.38 -9.13 12.63
N GLN A 31 0.09 -10.41 12.43
CA GLN A 31 -0.45 -10.96 11.19
C GLN A 31 -1.87 -10.49 10.86
N ARG A 32 -2.65 -10.07 11.87
CA ARG A 32 -4.01 -9.51 11.67
C ARG A 32 -4.01 -8.07 11.17
N ARG A 33 -2.85 -7.38 11.18
CA ARG A 33 -2.79 -6.00 10.71
C ARG A 33 -2.77 -5.97 9.19
N MET A 34 -3.77 -5.28 8.65
CA MET A 34 -3.84 -4.95 7.23
C MET A 34 -2.69 -4.00 6.86
N ARG A 35 -1.84 -4.43 5.93
CA ARG A 35 -0.73 -3.66 5.39
C ARG A 35 -0.80 -3.71 3.87
N VAL A 36 -0.93 -2.53 3.26
CA VAL A 36 -0.82 -2.35 1.81
C VAL A 36 0.25 -1.32 1.56
N ARG A 37 1.17 -1.61 0.66
CA ARG A 37 2.11 -0.61 0.15
C ARG A 37 1.54 -0.02 -1.12
N VAL A 38 1.51 1.31 -1.19
CA VAL A 38 1.06 2.06 -2.36
C VAL A 38 2.25 2.87 -2.87
N THR A 39 2.70 2.58 -4.08
CA THR A 39 3.85 3.25 -4.70
C THR A 39 3.43 3.92 -6.01
N PRO A 40 3.51 5.25 -6.13
CA PRO A 40 3.33 5.91 -7.42
C PRO A 40 4.60 5.77 -8.28
N ALA A 41 4.43 5.50 -9.56
CA ALA A 41 5.47 5.38 -10.56
C ALA A 41 5.08 6.12 -11.86
N PHE A 42 6.09 6.49 -12.67
CA PHE A 42 5.87 7.04 -14.00
C PHE A 42 6.03 5.95 -15.04
N LEU A 43 5.21 6.02 -16.08
CA LEU A 43 5.35 5.20 -17.28
C LEU A 43 6.11 6.02 -18.32
N PHE A 44 7.17 5.44 -18.86
CA PHE A 44 7.95 6.02 -19.95
C PHE A 44 7.72 5.22 -21.22
N GLN A 45 7.62 5.92 -22.35
CA GLN A 45 7.73 5.30 -23.66
C GLN A 45 9.17 4.83 -23.91
N PRO A 46 9.39 3.96 -24.92
CA PRO A 46 10.73 3.50 -25.30
C PRO A 46 11.71 4.63 -25.65
N ASP A 47 11.19 5.79 -26.06
CA ASP A 47 11.95 7.01 -26.37
C ASP A 47 12.31 7.85 -25.13
N GLY A 48 11.93 7.39 -23.93
CA GLY A 48 12.17 8.09 -22.67
C GLY A 48 11.17 9.20 -22.37
N THR A 49 10.14 9.40 -23.21
CA THR A 49 9.10 10.40 -22.94
C THR A 49 8.10 9.88 -21.90
N PRO A 50 7.71 10.69 -20.90
CA PRO A 50 6.71 10.28 -19.93
C PRO A 50 5.35 10.14 -20.62
N PHE A 51 4.78 8.95 -20.56
CA PHE A 51 3.53 8.58 -21.23
C PHE A 51 2.36 8.38 -20.27
N GLY A 52 2.62 8.29 -18.97
CA GLY A 52 1.54 8.16 -18.00
C GLY A 52 2.02 7.90 -16.59
N PHE A 53 1.08 7.46 -15.78
CA PHE A 53 1.27 7.22 -14.37
C PHE A 53 0.86 5.79 -14.03
N SER A 54 1.49 5.25 -13.01
CA SER A 54 1.14 3.96 -12.43
C SER A 54 1.03 4.09 -10.91
N ILE A 55 0.04 3.44 -10.33
CA ILE A 55 -0.08 3.25 -8.88
C ILE A 55 0.05 1.76 -8.62
N GLU A 56 1.16 1.36 -8.02
CA GLU A 56 1.40 -0.02 -7.60
C GLU A 56 0.83 -0.26 -6.21
N ALA A 57 0.08 -1.34 -6.07
CA ALA A 57 -0.50 -1.83 -4.84
C ALA A 57 0.09 -3.20 -4.49
N ILE A 58 0.69 -3.36 -3.31
CA ILE A 58 1.23 -4.64 -2.86
C ILE A 58 0.55 -5.04 -1.55
N ASN A 59 -0.04 -6.24 -1.50
CA ASN A 59 -0.57 -6.79 -0.26
C ASN A 59 0.57 -7.28 0.64
N LEU A 60 0.84 -6.55 1.73
CA LEU A 60 1.84 -6.95 2.72
C LEU A 60 1.24 -7.70 3.91
N SER A 61 -0.06 -7.97 3.89
CA SER A 61 -0.80 -8.70 4.91
C SER A 61 -0.64 -10.22 4.72
N ALA A 62 -0.92 -10.99 5.76
CA ALA A 62 -0.94 -12.46 5.70
C ALA A 62 -2.26 -13.02 5.12
N PHE A 63 -3.19 -12.15 4.74
CA PHE A 63 -4.54 -12.51 4.29
C PHE A 63 -4.93 -11.72 3.04
N PRO A 64 -5.87 -12.23 2.21
CA PRO A 64 -6.29 -11.57 0.99
C PRO A 64 -7.00 -10.24 1.27
N LEU A 65 -6.79 -9.26 0.39
CA LEU A 65 -7.38 -7.93 0.47
C LEU A 65 -8.20 -7.65 -0.77
N THR A 66 -9.38 -7.04 -0.61
CA THR A 66 -10.17 -6.56 -1.74
C THR A 66 -9.98 -5.06 -1.88
N LEU A 67 -9.45 -4.62 -3.02
CA LEU A 67 -9.31 -3.21 -3.39
C LEU A 67 -10.58 -2.78 -4.11
N CYS A 68 -11.05 -1.55 -3.85
CA CYS A 68 -12.28 -1.02 -4.44
C CYS A 68 -12.13 0.34 -5.10
N GLU A 69 -11.10 1.10 -4.72
CA GLU A 69 -10.89 2.47 -5.20
C GLU A 69 -9.39 2.74 -5.24
N VAL A 70 -8.95 3.44 -6.27
CA VAL A 70 -7.58 3.94 -6.41
C VAL A 70 -7.62 5.41 -6.81
N GLY A 71 -6.64 6.18 -6.35
CA GLY A 71 -6.46 7.53 -6.84
C GLY A 71 -5.48 8.36 -6.01
N PHE A 72 -5.70 9.68 -5.98
CA PHE A 72 -4.82 10.63 -5.31
C PHE A 72 -5.54 11.48 -4.27
N ARG A 73 -4.81 11.87 -3.23
CA ARG A 73 -5.27 12.91 -2.30
C ARG A 73 -4.74 14.27 -2.75
N THR A 74 -5.57 15.31 -2.69
CA THR A 74 -5.10 16.69 -2.87
C THR A 74 -4.38 17.20 -1.62
N ALA A 75 -3.72 18.36 -1.74
CA ALA A 75 -3.15 19.09 -0.60
C ALA A 75 -4.17 19.36 0.52
N ILE A 76 -5.44 19.60 0.17
CA ILE A 76 -6.56 19.82 1.12
C ILE A 76 -7.25 18.51 1.56
N LYS A 77 -6.56 17.36 1.43
CA LYS A 77 -7.05 16.02 1.81
C LYS A 77 -8.35 15.59 1.11
N ARG A 78 -8.72 16.20 -0.02
CA ARG A 78 -9.82 15.71 -0.86
C ARG A 78 -9.37 14.48 -1.64
N ARG A 79 -10.29 13.54 -1.84
CA ARG A 79 -10.07 12.33 -2.64
C ARG A 79 -10.36 12.62 -4.09
N MET A 80 -9.43 12.24 -4.95
CA MET A 80 -9.61 12.21 -6.40
C MET A 80 -9.55 10.75 -6.80
N VAL A 81 -10.65 10.24 -7.34
CA VAL A 81 -10.76 8.85 -7.77
C VAL A 81 -10.28 8.78 -9.22
N VAL A 82 -9.45 7.79 -9.52
CA VAL A 82 -9.07 7.45 -10.90
C VAL A 82 -10.07 6.41 -11.37
N THR A 83 -10.94 6.79 -12.31
CA THR A 83 -12.00 5.92 -12.86
C THR A 83 -11.54 5.18 -14.11
N GLU A 84 -10.73 5.84 -14.94
CA GLU A 84 -10.13 5.27 -16.15
C GLU A 84 -8.72 4.77 -15.83
N TYR A 85 -8.54 3.44 -15.87
CA TYR A 85 -7.25 2.81 -15.65
C TYR A 85 -7.18 1.46 -16.36
N ARG A 86 -5.96 1.00 -16.60
CA ARG A 86 -5.62 -0.37 -17.01
C ARG A 86 -4.81 -1.02 -15.91
N THR A 87 -5.07 -2.28 -15.60
CA THR A 87 -4.26 -3.00 -14.62
C THR A 87 -3.21 -3.87 -15.31
N SER A 88 -2.12 -4.18 -14.60
CA SER A 88 -1.07 -5.08 -15.10
C SER A 88 -1.61 -6.45 -15.55
N ASP A 89 -2.66 -6.92 -14.89
CA ASP A 89 -3.20 -8.27 -15.09
C ASP A 89 -4.62 -8.25 -15.70
N GLY A 90 -5.07 -7.09 -16.19
CA GLY A 90 -6.38 -6.92 -16.83
C GLY A 90 -7.61 -6.96 -15.89
N ARG A 91 -7.41 -7.12 -14.57
CA ARG A 91 -8.49 -7.09 -13.57
C ARG A 91 -9.08 -5.70 -13.38
N ALA A 92 -10.40 -5.61 -13.21
CA ALA A 92 -11.11 -4.38 -12.83
C ALA A 92 -11.32 -4.30 -11.32
N LEU A 93 -11.62 -3.10 -10.81
CA LEU A 93 -12.02 -2.91 -9.41
C LEU A 93 -13.53 -3.19 -9.30
N PRO A 94 -14.00 -3.78 -8.20
CA PRO A 94 -13.20 -4.27 -7.07
C PRO A 94 -12.40 -5.53 -7.43
N CYS A 95 -11.13 -5.60 -7.00
CA CYS A 95 -10.26 -6.76 -7.25
C CYS A 95 -9.71 -7.34 -5.93
N ARG A 96 -9.61 -8.66 -5.88
CA ARG A 96 -8.99 -9.39 -4.77
C ARG A 96 -7.49 -9.56 -5.03
N LEU A 97 -6.69 -9.28 -4.01
CA LEU A 97 -5.24 -9.36 -3.99
C LEU A 97 -4.82 -10.35 -2.89
N GLU A 98 -4.25 -11.48 -3.29
CA GLU A 98 -3.72 -12.51 -2.40
C GLU A 98 -2.53 -11.99 -1.58
N PRO A 99 -2.15 -12.67 -0.48
CA PRO A 99 -0.97 -12.28 0.30
C PRO A 99 0.27 -12.16 -0.58
N ARG A 100 1.00 -11.05 -0.45
CA ARG A 100 2.20 -10.72 -1.23
C ARG A 100 1.99 -10.49 -2.72
N GLU A 101 0.74 -10.54 -3.20
CA GLU A 101 0.42 -10.21 -4.59
C GLU A 101 0.49 -8.69 -4.80
N ALA A 102 0.90 -8.30 -6.01
CA ALA A 102 0.99 -6.92 -6.46
C ALA A 102 0.10 -6.69 -7.67
N ILE A 103 -0.46 -5.48 -7.79
CA ILE A 103 -1.19 -5.04 -8.98
C ILE A 103 -0.84 -3.58 -9.27
N SER A 104 -0.62 -3.25 -10.54
CA SER A 104 -0.34 -1.87 -10.97
C SER A 104 -1.53 -1.28 -11.70
N PHE A 105 -2.00 -0.10 -11.28
CA PHE A 105 -3.04 0.68 -11.94
C PHE A 105 -2.39 1.76 -12.80
N MET A 106 -2.44 1.57 -14.12
CA MET A 106 -1.81 2.41 -15.14
C MET A 106 -2.86 3.31 -15.81
N PHE A 107 -2.54 4.58 -15.98
CA PHE A 107 -3.43 5.55 -16.63
C PHE A 107 -2.61 6.62 -17.35
N GLY A 108 -3.09 7.04 -18.52
CA GLY A 108 -2.46 8.05 -19.34
C GLY A 108 -2.74 9.47 -18.85
N PRO A 109 -2.04 10.48 -19.39
CA PRO A 109 -2.24 11.89 -19.07
C PRO A 109 -3.65 12.40 -19.43
N GLY A 110 -4.34 11.75 -20.38
CA GLY A 110 -5.73 12.07 -20.71
C GLY A 110 -6.77 11.45 -19.77
N ASP A 111 -6.42 10.35 -19.10
CA ASP A 111 -7.33 9.54 -18.27
C ASP A 111 -7.50 10.13 -16.86
N PHE A 112 -6.63 11.08 -16.49
CA PHE A 112 -6.64 11.75 -15.21
C PHE A 112 -6.36 13.24 -15.37
N GLN A 113 -7.41 14.05 -15.37
CA GLN A 113 -7.30 15.50 -15.32
C GLN A 113 -7.45 16.00 -13.88
N PRO A 114 -6.38 16.51 -13.24
CA PRO A 114 -6.54 17.14 -11.96
C PRO A 114 -7.39 18.41 -12.10
N PRO A 115 -8.34 18.69 -11.18
CA PRO A 115 -9.06 19.93 -11.12
C PRO A 115 -8.07 21.10 -11.15
N SER A 116 -8.34 22.09 -12.00
CA SER A 116 -7.49 23.27 -12.15
C SER A 116 -7.14 23.87 -10.78
N GLY A 117 -5.86 24.22 -10.61
CA GLY A 117 -5.33 24.80 -9.37
C GLY A 117 -5.08 23.83 -8.20
N HIS A 118 -5.37 22.53 -8.33
CA HIS A 118 -5.13 21.57 -7.26
C HIS A 118 -3.81 20.79 -7.45
N ARG A 119 -2.93 20.87 -6.45
CA ARG A 119 -1.73 20.02 -6.39
C ARG A 119 -2.12 18.59 -6.03
N ILE A 120 -1.64 17.64 -6.83
CA ILE A 120 -1.73 16.21 -6.56
C ILE A 120 -0.79 15.86 -5.41
N GLY A 121 -1.33 15.24 -4.38
CA GLY A 121 -0.62 14.75 -3.21
C GLY A 121 -0.36 13.24 -3.30
N ALA A 122 -0.52 12.54 -2.17
CA ALA A 122 -0.20 11.12 -2.08
C ALA A 122 -1.22 10.26 -2.83
N ALA A 123 -0.73 9.24 -3.56
CA ALA A 123 -1.56 8.16 -4.06
C ALA A 123 -2.21 7.40 -2.88
N TYR A 124 -3.40 6.85 -3.09
CA TYR A 124 -4.10 6.07 -2.09
C TYR A 124 -4.87 4.91 -2.74
N ILE A 125 -5.19 3.94 -1.89
CA ILE A 125 -6.07 2.83 -2.20
C ILE A 125 -7.13 2.70 -1.11
N ARG A 126 -8.36 2.42 -1.50
CA ARG A 126 -9.44 2.04 -0.58
C ARG A 126 -9.74 0.57 -0.73
N THR A 127 -9.96 -0.08 0.40
CA THR A 127 -10.33 -1.49 0.43
C THR A 127 -11.80 -1.66 0.78
N ALA A 128 -12.34 -2.86 0.50
CA ALA A 128 -13.74 -3.18 0.73
C ALA A 128 -14.17 -2.98 2.19
N CYS A 129 -13.25 -3.19 3.14
CA CYS A 129 -13.49 -2.93 4.56
C CYS A 129 -13.47 -1.45 4.97
N GLY A 130 -13.43 -0.52 4.00
CA GLY A 130 -13.51 0.92 4.24
C GLY A 130 -12.21 1.59 4.66
N ARG A 131 -11.09 0.86 4.73
CA ARG A 131 -9.77 1.44 5.04
C ARG A 131 -9.20 2.16 3.82
N THR A 132 -8.75 3.39 4.01
CA THR A 132 -7.99 4.14 2.99
C THR A 132 -6.52 4.21 3.39
N ILE A 133 -5.66 3.64 2.57
CA ILE A 133 -4.22 3.57 2.80
C ILE A 133 -3.53 4.48 1.79
N ALA A 134 -2.75 5.44 2.28
CA ALA A 134 -1.98 6.35 1.43
C ALA A 134 -0.55 5.83 1.25
N GLY A 135 0.02 6.07 0.07
CA GLY A 135 1.42 5.80 -0.20
C GLY A 135 2.34 6.72 0.59
N ASP A 136 3.24 6.12 1.35
CA ASP A 136 4.28 6.79 2.13
C ASP A 136 5.69 6.54 1.58
N SER A 137 5.81 5.95 0.38
CA SER A 137 7.10 5.62 -0.22
C SER A 137 7.96 6.87 -0.46
N PRO A 138 9.30 6.76 -0.41
CA PRO A 138 10.22 7.85 -0.77
C PRO A 138 9.97 8.42 -2.18
N ALA A 139 9.48 7.55 -3.09
CA ALA A 139 9.04 7.93 -4.44
C ALA A 139 7.93 8.98 -4.44
N ARG A 140 7.16 9.14 -3.35
CA ARG A 140 6.18 10.22 -3.19
C ARG A 140 6.79 11.61 -3.37
N LYS A 141 7.99 11.87 -2.82
CA LYS A 141 8.63 13.19 -2.93
C LYS A 141 9.01 13.49 -4.38
N GLN A 142 9.67 12.53 -5.02
CA GLN A 142 10.05 12.62 -6.43
C GLN A 142 8.83 12.78 -7.34
N PHE A 143 7.78 11.98 -7.09
CA PHE A 143 6.52 12.05 -7.83
C PHE A 143 5.83 13.41 -7.67
N SER A 144 5.77 13.96 -6.45
CA SER A 144 5.16 15.28 -6.24
C SER A 144 5.91 16.41 -6.95
N THR A 145 7.25 16.35 -6.98
CA THR A 145 8.08 17.34 -7.69
C THR A 145 7.91 17.22 -9.21
N MET A 146 7.93 15.99 -9.73
CA MET A 146 7.75 15.74 -11.17
C MET A 146 6.33 16.07 -11.64
N MET A 147 5.29 15.80 -10.83
CA MET A 147 3.91 16.20 -11.13
C MET A 147 3.74 17.72 -11.14
N ALA A 148 4.36 18.43 -10.20
CA ALA A 148 4.36 19.90 -10.21
C ALA A 148 5.01 20.45 -11.49
N ALA A 149 6.08 19.81 -11.98
CA ALA A 149 6.75 20.18 -13.23
C ALA A 149 5.92 19.84 -14.48
N ALA A 150 5.26 18.67 -14.50
CA ALA A 150 4.42 18.23 -15.62
C ALA A 150 3.15 19.07 -15.76
N ILE A 151 2.49 19.41 -14.65
CA ILE A 151 1.31 20.30 -14.66
C ILE A 151 1.69 21.76 -14.97
N GLY A 152 2.89 22.19 -14.58
CA GLY A 152 3.39 23.55 -14.84
C GLY A 152 3.80 23.83 -16.28
N LYS A 153 4.09 22.80 -17.09
CA LYS A 153 4.51 22.94 -18.49
C LYS A 153 3.36 23.07 -19.50
N GLY A 154 2.11 22.92 -19.06
CA GLY A 154 0.91 23.03 -19.90
C GLY A 154 0.24 24.41 -19.90
N ARG A 155 0.97 25.47 -19.53
CA ARG A 155 0.49 26.86 -19.55
C ARG A 155 1.34 27.71 -20.48
#